data_AF-A0A521TSK8-F1
#
_entry.id   AF-A0A521TSK8-F1
#
_cell.length_a   1.000
_cell.length_b   1.000
_cell.length_c   1.000
_cell.angle_alpha   90.00
_cell.angle_beta   90.00
_cell.angle_gamma   90.00
#
_symmetry.space_group_name_H-M   'P 1'
#
loop_
_entity.id
_entity.type
_entity.pdbx_description
1 polymer ?
#
loop_
_entity_poly.entity_id
_entity_poly.type
_entity_poly.pdbx_seq_one_letter_code
_entity_poly.pdbx_strand_id
1 'polypeptide(L)'
;MTRPAVPPDATVDGSDDRRAPIAALTFALAVAAALRLFDLDRLPGGLHFDLGANLLDVADILDRGTRSVYFTRNNGREPLIVYMQAVSAAAIGLTPFAA
;
A
#
# COMPACT_ATOMS: atom_id res chain seq x y z
N MET A 1 33.34 56.17 -17.43
CA MET A 1 32.09 55.81 -16.73
C MET A 1 31.29 54.95 -17.70
N THR A 2 31.42 53.62 -17.60
CA THR A 2 30.71 52.67 -18.48
C THR A 2 30.51 51.37 -17.70
N ARG A 3 29.26 51.12 -17.31
CA ARG A 3 28.86 49.91 -16.57
C ARG A 3 28.75 48.76 -17.57
N PRO A 4 29.30 47.55 -17.31
CA PRO A 4 29.12 46.44 -18.22
C PRO A 4 27.64 46.01 -18.25
N ALA A 5 27.16 45.65 -19.43
CA ALA A 5 25.80 45.18 -19.65
C ALA A 5 25.60 43.82 -18.96
N VAL A 6 24.55 43.72 -18.15
CA VAL A 6 24.07 42.46 -17.57
C VAL A 6 23.30 41.73 -18.69
N PRO A 7 23.64 40.48 -19.03
CA PRO A 7 22.93 39.74 -20.07
C PRO A 7 21.47 39.49 -19.66
N PRO A 8 20.54 39.45 -20.63
CA PRO A 8 19.13 39.26 -20.36
C PRO A 8 18.89 37.87 -19.77
N ASP A 9 18.05 37.88 -18.75
CA ASP A 9 17.54 36.76 -17.96
C ASP A 9 17.30 35.53 -18.87
N ALA A 10 18.08 34.48 -18.64
CA ALA A 10 17.79 33.17 -19.24
C ALA A 10 16.50 32.70 -18.57
N THR A 11 15.37 32.89 -19.25
CA THR A 11 14.09 32.36 -18.84
C THR A 11 14.24 30.85 -18.72
N VAL A 12 14.39 30.37 -17.48
CA VAL A 12 14.29 28.94 -17.17
C VAL A 12 12.89 28.53 -17.58
N ASP A 13 12.78 27.85 -18.72
CA ASP A 13 11.54 27.24 -19.17
C ASP A 13 11.18 26.14 -18.17
N GLY A 14 10.29 26.49 -17.23
CA GLY A 14 9.84 25.64 -16.13
C GLY A 14 8.57 24.85 -16.47
N SER A 15 8.20 24.74 -17.74
CA SER A 15 6.96 24.10 -18.16
C SER A 15 7.19 22.65 -18.61
N ASP A 16 6.66 21.70 -17.82
CA ASP A 16 6.44 20.26 -18.12
C ASP A 16 7.50 19.18 -17.85
N ASP A 17 8.62 19.46 -17.18
CA ASP A 17 9.57 18.39 -16.78
C ASP A 17 9.01 17.38 -15.75
N ARG A 18 7.92 17.72 -15.06
CA ARG A 18 7.31 16.82 -14.05
C ARG A 18 6.45 15.71 -14.67
N ARG A 19 6.03 15.85 -15.93
CA ARG A 19 5.14 14.87 -16.57
C ARG A 19 5.86 13.56 -16.85
N ALA A 20 7.12 13.63 -17.28
CA ALA A 20 7.94 12.46 -17.57
C ALA A 20 8.16 11.56 -16.34
N PRO A 21 8.62 12.06 -15.16
CA PRO A 21 8.78 11.22 -13.98
C PRO A 21 7.44 10.74 -13.41
N ILE A 22 6.37 11.54 -13.50
CA ILE A 22 5.02 11.08 -13.10
C ILE A 22 4.57 9.93 -13.99
N ALA A 23 4.70 10.05 -15.32
CA ALA A 23 4.32 9.00 -16.25
C ALA A 23 5.15 7.72 -16.02
N ALA A 24 6.45 7.85 -15.79
CA ALA A 24 7.32 6.73 -15.48
C ALA A 24 6.92 6.05 -14.16
N LEU A 25 6.61 6.82 -13.11
CA LEU A 25 6.15 6.29 -11.83
C LEU A 25 4.79 5.60 -11.96
N THR A 26 3.83 6.22 -12.64
CA THR A 26 2.52 5.63 -12.90
C THR A 26 2.65 4.32 -13.67
N PHE A 27 3.51 4.28 -14.70
CA PHE A 27 3.78 3.08 -15.45
C PHE A 27 4.39 1.98 -14.56
N ALA A 28 5.39 2.32 -13.75
CA ALA A 28 6.01 1.37 -12.83
C ALA A 28 4.99 0.80 -11.82
N LEU A 29 4.12 1.65 -11.26
CA LEU A 29 3.06 1.21 -10.35
C LEU A 29 2.02 0.34 -11.05
N ALA A 30 1.64 0.67 -12.29
CA ALA A 30 0.70 -0.13 -13.08
C ALA A 30 1.29 -1.53 -13.40
N VAL A 31 2.56 -1.61 -13.77
CA VAL A 31 3.26 -2.88 -13.98
C VAL A 31 3.35 -3.66 -12.68
N ALA A 32 3.73 -3.03 -11.56
CA ALA A 32 3.78 -3.70 -10.26
C ALA A 32 2.42 -4.24 -9.83
N ALA A 33 1.34 -3.48 -10.03
CA ALA A 33 -0.02 -3.92 -9.75
C ALA A 33 -0.42 -5.08 -10.66
N ALA A 34 -0.15 -5.02 -11.96
CA ALA A 34 -0.44 -6.10 -12.90
C ALA A 34 0.26 -7.39 -12.48
N LEU A 35 1.57 -7.34 -12.20
CA LEU A 35 2.34 -8.51 -11.78
C LEU A 35 1.83 -9.12 -10.46
N ARG A 36 1.28 -8.30 -9.55
CA ARG A 36 0.79 -8.76 -8.25
C ARG A 36 -0.65 -9.26 -8.28
N LEU A 37 -1.45 -8.82 -9.25
CA LEU A 37 -2.89 -9.10 -9.32
C LEU A 37 -3.29 -10.05 -10.45
N PHE A 38 -2.46 -10.24 -11.49
CA PHE A 38 -2.83 -10.93 -12.74
C PHE A 38 -3.36 -12.36 -12.57
N ASP A 39 -2.91 -13.09 -11.56
CA ASP A 39 -3.32 -14.48 -11.30
C ASP A 39 -3.59 -14.72 -9.81
N LEU A 40 -3.97 -13.66 -9.08
CA LEU A 40 -4.14 -13.71 -7.63
C LEU A 40 -5.29 -14.64 -7.21
N ASP A 41 -6.29 -14.82 -8.06
CA ASP A 41 -7.44 -15.71 -7.88
C ASP A 41 -7.10 -17.20 -8.10
N ARG A 42 -6.05 -17.49 -8.89
CA ARG A 42 -5.58 -18.87 -9.13
C ARG A 42 -4.47 -19.32 -8.20
N LEU A 43 -3.93 -18.40 -7.39
CA LEU A 43 -2.87 -18.65 -6.41
C LEU A 43 -3.36 -18.78 -4.93
N PRO A 44 -4.41 -19.54 -4.55
CA PRO A 44 -4.50 -19.93 -3.17
C PRO A 44 -3.64 -21.18 -2.98
N GLY A 45 -2.39 -21.01 -2.53
CA GLY A 45 -1.55 -22.09 -1.98
C GLY A 45 -2.09 -22.70 -0.67
N GLY A 46 -3.41 -22.70 -0.49
CA GLY A 46 -4.10 -22.89 0.79
C GLY A 46 -3.98 -21.66 1.70
N LEU A 47 -4.91 -21.55 2.65
CA LEU A 47 -4.77 -20.58 3.74
C LEU A 47 -3.71 -21.12 4.71
N HIS A 48 -2.51 -20.55 4.66
CA HIS A 48 -1.47 -20.89 5.63
C HIS A 48 -1.91 -20.55 7.06
N PHE A 49 -1.34 -21.25 8.03
CA PHE A 49 -1.77 -21.18 9.43
C PHE A 49 -1.70 -19.76 10.00
N ASP A 50 -0.69 -18.99 9.61
CA ASP A 50 -0.49 -17.60 9.99
C ASP A 50 -1.56 -16.67 9.38
N LEU A 51 -1.91 -16.87 8.11
CA LEU A 51 -3.00 -16.13 7.47
C LEU A 51 -4.35 -16.42 8.15
N GLY A 52 -4.59 -17.68 8.51
CA GLY A 52 -5.79 -18.08 9.26
C GLY A 52 -5.85 -17.44 10.65
N ALA A 53 -4.73 -17.41 11.37
CA ALA A 53 -4.63 -16.73 12.67
C ALA A 53 -4.94 -15.24 12.55
N ASN A 54 -4.41 -14.56 11.54
CA ASN A 54 -4.70 -13.14 11.29
C ASN A 54 -6.19 -12.91 11.05
N LEU A 55 -6.83 -13.72 10.20
CA LEU A 55 -8.25 -13.57 9.90
C LEU A 55 -9.15 -13.80 11.12
N LEU A 56 -8.79 -14.70 12.02
CA LEU A 56 -9.53 -14.89 13.28
C LEU A 56 -9.40 -13.67 14.20
N ASP A 57 -8.21 -13.09 14.30
CA ASP A 57 -8.00 -11.86 15.08
C ASP A 57 -8.74 -10.67 14.44
N VAL A 58 -8.74 -10.57 13.10
CA VAL A 58 -9.51 -9.57 12.35
C VAL A 58 -11.01 -9.74 12.58
N ALA A 59 -11.53 -10.97 12.56
CA ALA A 59 -12.93 -11.25 12.86
C ALA A 59 -13.28 -10.83 14.29
N ASP A 60 -12.43 -11.12 15.28
CA ASP A 60 -12.62 -10.67 16.66
C ASP A 60 -12.63 -9.13 16.77
N ILE A 61 -11.87 -8.41 15.94
CA ILE A 61 -11.90 -6.94 15.87
C ILE A 61 -13.22 -6.44 15.27
N LEU A 62 -13.62 -6.96 14.09
CA LEU A 62 -14.77 -6.47 13.33
C LEU A 62 -16.11 -6.86 13.98
N ASP A 63 -16.24 -8.11 14.44
CA ASP A 63 -17.50 -8.64 14.95
C ASP A 63 -17.71 -8.34 16.44
N ARG A 64 -16.63 -8.34 17.23
CA ARG A 64 -16.69 -8.17 18.69
C ARG A 64 -16.16 -6.82 19.17
N GLY A 65 -15.62 -6.00 18.29
CA GLY A 65 -15.03 -4.70 18.65
C GLY A 65 -13.75 -4.81 19.48
N THR A 66 -13.03 -5.94 19.37
CA THR A 66 -11.81 -6.19 20.17
C THR A 66 -10.74 -5.16 19.84
N ARG A 67 -10.09 -4.59 20.88
CA ARG A 67 -8.98 -3.62 20.74
C ARG A 67 -7.75 -4.08 21.52
N SER A 68 -7.23 -5.24 21.15
CA SER A 68 -6.06 -5.79 21.83
C SER A 68 -4.77 -5.07 21.44
N VAL A 69 -3.85 -4.97 22.39
CA VAL A 69 -2.47 -4.53 22.16
C VAL A 69 -1.52 -5.73 22.04
N TYR A 70 -2.02 -6.94 22.32
CA TYR A 70 -1.28 -8.20 22.22
C TYR A 70 -2.17 -9.29 21.61
N PHE A 71 -1.77 -9.80 20.45
CA PHE A 71 -2.50 -10.86 19.73
C PHE A 71 -1.85 -12.21 19.99
N THR A 72 -2.45 -13.01 20.89
CA THR A 72 -1.90 -14.30 21.32
C THR A 72 -1.77 -15.31 20.18
N ARG A 73 -2.74 -15.33 19.24
CA ARG A 73 -2.68 -16.21 18.06
C ARG A 73 -1.53 -15.87 17.12
N ASN A 74 -1.06 -14.64 17.19
CA ASN A 74 -0.01 -14.08 16.36
C ASN A 74 1.32 -13.90 17.13
N ASN A 75 1.49 -14.56 18.28
CA ASN A 75 2.68 -14.48 19.14
C ASN A 75 3.09 -13.03 19.50
N GLY A 76 2.12 -12.13 19.63
CA GLY A 76 2.40 -10.72 19.93
C GLY A 76 2.95 -9.91 18.74
N ARG A 77 2.73 -10.36 17.50
CA ARG A 77 3.02 -9.56 16.29
C ARG A 77 2.44 -8.15 16.41
N GLU A 78 3.11 -7.19 15.79
CA GLU A 78 2.77 -5.77 15.86
C GLU A 78 1.26 -5.54 15.61
N PRO A 79 0.53 -4.95 16.58
CA PRO A 79 -0.92 -4.76 16.48
C PRO A 79 -1.37 -3.97 15.26
N LEU A 80 -0.55 -3.01 14.81
CA LEU A 80 -0.87 -2.16 13.65
C LEU A 80 -1.09 -2.99 12.39
N ILE A 81 -0.35 -4.08 12.21
CA ILE A 81 -0.52 -5.00 11.07
C ILE A 81 -1.94 -5.59 11.09
N VAL A 82 -2.39 -6.08 12.25
CA VAL A 82 -3.72 -6.71 12.39
C VAL A 82 -4.84 -5.67 12.22
N TYR A 83 -4.66 -4.44 12.72
CA TYR A 83 -5.62 -3.37 12.49
C TYR A 83 -5.72 -2.95 11.01
N MET A 84 -4.60 -2.89 10.29
CA MET A 84 -4.60 -2.63 8.84
C MET A 84 -5.27 -3.75 8.05
N GLN A 85 -5.12 -5.00 8.49
CA GLN A 85 -5.84 -6.15 7.95
C GLN A 85 -7.35 -6.05 8.23
N ALA A 86 -7.74 -5.59 9.42
CA ALA A 86 -9.14 -5.34 9.74
C ALA A 86 -9.76 -4.23 8.89
N VAL A 87 -9.02 -3.15 8.62
CA VAL A 87 -9.47 -2.10 7.68
C VAL A 87 -9.64 -2.66 6.27
N SER A 88 -8.68 -3.47 5.80
CA SER A 88 -8.79 -4.15 4.50
C SER A 88 -10.02 -5.05 4.45
N ALA A 89 -10.23 -5.89 5.46
CA ALA A 89 -11.39 -6.79 5.55
C ALA A 89 -12.72 -6.04 5.66
N ALA A 90 -12.76 -4.87 6.31
CA ALA A 90 -13.95 -4.02 6.31
C ALA A 90 -14.29 -3.48 4.91
N ALA A 91 -13.29 -3.31 4.03
CA ALA A 91 -13.49 -2.81 2.66
C ALA A 91 -13.86 -3.91 1.65
N ILE A 92 -13.21 -5.08 1.72
CA ILE A 92 -13.37 -6.17 0.72
C ILE A 92 -13.98 -7.46 1.27
N GLY A 93 -14.37 -7.47 2.55
CA GLY A 93 -14.89 -8.63 3.27
C GLY A 93 -13.80 -9.48 3.91
N LEU A 94 -14.22 -10.34 4.85
CA LEU A 94 -13.35 -11.31 5.51
C LEU A 94 -13.00 -12.45 4.55
N THR A 95 -11.93 -12.23 3.78
CA THR A 95 -11.45 -13.16 2.74
C THR A 95 -9.95 -13.39 2.89
N PRO A 96 -9.37 -14.44 2.30
CA PRO A 96 -7.91 -14.65 2.28
C PRO A 96 -7.11 -13.47 1.74
N PHE A 97 -7.72 -12.62 0.91
CA PHE A 97 -7.07 -11.43 0.35
C PHE A 97 -6.95 -10.27 1.35
N ALA A 98 -7.62 -10.36 2.50
CA ALA A 98 -7.57 -9.37 3.57
C ALA A 98 -6.67 -9.80 4.76
N ALA A 99 -5.97 -10.95 4.62
CA ALA A 99 -5.24 -11.64 5.69
C ALA A 99 -3.79 -11.18 5.92
#